data_AF-A0A963LHJ1-F1
#
_entry.id   AF-A0A963LHJ1-F1
#
_cell.length_a   1.000
_cell.length_b   1.000
_cell.length_c   1.000
_cell.angle_alpha   90.00
_cell.angle_beta   90.00
_cell.angle_gamma   90.00
#
_symmetry.space_group_name_H-M   'P 1'
#
loop_
_entity.id
_entity.type
_entity.pdbx_description
1 polymer ?
#
loop_
_entity_poly.entity_id
_entity_poly.type
_entity_poly.pdbx_seq_one_letter_code
_entity_poly.pdbx_strand_id
1 'polypeptide(L)'
;MTDAAQPEQLARREIDRLLVAAGWSVQDVGAANLAAARGVAIREFPLLSGFGFADYLLYVDGKACGVIEAKKQGATLTGVEAQSARYAQGLPPTLPAWRRPLPFIYESTGLETHCTNGVDPAPRARNVFAFHRPETLAEWLTQASADPPAAP
;
A
#
# COMPACT_ATOMS: atom_id res chain seq x y z
N MET A 1 28.73 15.51 13.40
CA MET A 1 27.34 15.99 13.38
C MET A 1 26.45 14.78 13.17
N THR A 2 25.77 14.32 14.21
CA THR A 2 24.87 13.17 14.15
C THR A 2 23.62 13.57 13.39
N ASP A 3 23.45 13.01 12.20
CA ASP A 3 22.25 13.11 11.38
C ASP A 3 21.14 12.33 12.09
N ALA A 4 20.39 12.99 12.96
CA ALA A 4 19.20 12.41 13.57
C ALA A 4 18.18 12.21 12.45
N ALA A 5 18.07 10.97 11.96
CA ALA A 5 17.10 10.62 10.93
C ALA A 5 15.73 11.20 11.28
N GLN A 6 15.13 11.96 10.35
CA GLN A 6 13.83 12.59 10.57
C GLN A 6 12.80 11.53 11.01
N PRO A 7 11.83 11.85 11.89
CA PRO A 7 10.89 10.86 12.45
C PRO A 7 10.20 9.96 11.41
N GLU A 8 9.96 10.50 10.22
CA GLU A 8 9.38 9.75 9.09
C GLU A 8 10.35 8.70 8.50
N GLN A 9 11.65 8.99 8.46
CA GLN A 9 12.67 8.03 8.02
C GLN A 9 12.82 6.85 9.00
N LEU A 10 12.64 7.11 10.30
CA LEU A 10 12.58 6.03 11.30
C LEU A 10 11.33 5.16 11.11
N ALA A 11 10.18 5.77 10.83
CA ALA A 11 8.94 5.03 10.52
C ALA A 11 9.12 4.15 9.26
N ARG A 12 9.75 4.68 8.20
CA ARG A 12 10.02 3.92 6.97
C ARG A 12 10.90 2.70 7.20
N ARG A 13 11.98 2.82 7.99
CA ARG A 13 12.85 1.68 8.34
C ARG A 13 12.08 0.57 9.06
N GLU A 14 11.17 0.93 9.96
CA GLU A 14 10.35 -0.05 10.65
C GLU A 14 9.29 -0.66 9.73
N ILE A 15 8.69 0.14 8.85
CA ILE A 15 7.77 -0.35 7.81
C ILE A 15 8.48 -1.35 6.89
N ASP A 16 9.71 -1.07 6.43
CA ASP A 16 10.52 -2.01 5.64
C ASP A 16 10.71 -3.33 6.38
N ARG A 17 11.06 -3.27 7.68
CA ARG A 17 11.25 -4.45 8.53
C ARG A 17 9.96 -5.28 8.64
N LEU A 18 8.83 -4.62 8.87
CA LEU A 18 7.51 -5.25 8.99
C LEU A 18 7.05 -5.88 7.66
N LEU A 19 7.29 -5.20 6.54
CA LEU A 19 6.98 -5.70 5.20
C LEU A 19 7.81 -6.96 4.88
N VAL A 20 9.12 -6.93 5.11
CA VAL A 20 9.99 -8.10 4.94
C VAL A 20 9.55 -9.25 5.82
N ALA A 21 9.21 -8.99 7.09
CA ALA A 21 8.70 -10.00 8.01
C ALA A 21 7.36 -10.60 7.54
N ALA A 22 6.52 -9.81 6.88
CA ALA A 22 5.27 -10.26 6.25
C ALA A 22 5.47 -10.96 4.89
N GLY A 23 6.72 -11.11 4.42
CA GLY A 23 7.06 -11.83 3.18
C GLY A 23 7.09 -10.97 1.92
N TRP A 24 7.11 -9.64 2.05
CA TRP A 24 7.23 -8.74 0.90
C TRP A 24 8.68 -8.58 0.47
N SER A 25 8.90 -8.52 -0.86
CA SER A 25 10.15 -8.03 -1.43
C SER A 25 10.10 -6.51 -1.50
N VAL A 26 10.84 -5.82 -0.62
CA VAL A 26 10.91 -4.35 -0.59
C VAL A 26 12.01 -3.86 -1.53
N GLN A 27 11.67 -2.96 -2.46
CA GLN A 27 12.56 -2.55 -3.56
C GLN A 27 12.48 -1.04 -3.81
N ASP A 28 13.55 -0.47 -4.38
CA ASP A 28 13.55 0.93 -4.86
C ASP A 28 13.03 0.99 -6.30
N VAL A 29 12.35 2.08 -6.67
CA VAL A 29 11.71 2.23 -7.99
C VAL A 29 12.68 2.01 -9.17
N GLY A 30 13.94 2.48 -9.06
CA GLY A 30 14.93 2.36 -10.12
C GLY A 30 15.49 0.95 -10.35
N ALA A 31 15.26 0.03 -9.41
CA ALA A 31 15.73 -1.35 -9.47
C ALA A 31 14.59 -2.37 -9.39
N ALA A 32 13.34 -1.92 -9.57
CA ALA A 32 12.17 -2.74 -9.34
C ALA A 32 12.05 -3.92 -10.31
N ASN A 33 11.99 -5.13 -9.76
CA ASN A 33 11.67 -6.37 -10.43
C ASN A 33 10.38 -6.95 -9.84
N LEU A 34 9.27 -6.77 -10.56
CA LEU A 34 7.94 -7.25 -10.16
C LEU A 34 7.81 -8.79 -10.15
N ALA A 35 8.76 -9.49 -10.78
CA ALA A 35 8.80 -10.96 -10.80
C ALA A 35 9.67 -11.56 -9.69
N ALA A 36 10.31 -10.73 -8.85
CA ALA A 36 11.22 -11.20 -7.80
C ALA A 36 10.53 -12.03 -6.70
N ALA A 37 9.24 -11.77 -6.45
CA ALA A 37 8.41 -12.47 -5.48
C ALA A 37 6.94 -12.30 -5.84
N ARG A 38 6.05 -13.07 -5.19
CA ARG A 38 4.60 -12.84 -5.27
C ARG A 38 4.23 -11.43 -4.84
N GLY A 39 4.76 -10.98 -3.71
CA GLY A 39 4.55 -9.63 -3.17
C GLY A 39 5.77 -8.76 -3.34
N VAL A 40 5.61 -7.62 -4.02
CA VAL A 40 6.66 -6.60 -4.18
C VAL A 40 6.14 -5.26 -3.68
N ALA A 41 6.89 -4.62 -2.77
CA ALA A 41 6.62 -3.28 -2.28
C ALA A 41 7.67 -2.32 -2.84
N ILE A 42 7.26 -1.40 -3.69
CA ILE A 42 8.16 -0.40 -4.29
C ILE A 42 8.11 0.88 -3.48
N ARG A 43 9.24 1.30 -2.94
CA ARG A 43 9.43 2.56 -2.20
C ARG A 43 9.34 3.78 -3.11
N GLU A 44 8.79 4.87 -2.56
CA GLU A 44 8.80 6.23 -3.12
C GLU A 44 8.33 6.26 -4.60
N PHE A 45 7.20 5.63 -4.88
CA PHE A 45 6.71 5.47 -6.25
C PHE A 45 6.13 6.80 -6.79
N PRO A 46 6.65 7.33 -7.91
CA PRO A 46 6.15 8.57 -8.51
C PRO A 46 4.75 8.41 -9.08
N LEU A 47 3.85 9.32 -8.73
CA LEU A 47 2.56 9.47 -9.38
C LEU A 47 2.68 10.42 -10.58
N LEU A 48 1.60 10.52 -11.37
CA LEU A 48 1.47 11.51 -12.42
C LEU A 48 1.72 12.92 -11.89
N SER A 49 2.19 13.80 -12.78
CA SER A 49 2.53 15.19 -12.44
C SER A 49 1.41 15.88 -11.68
N GLY A 50 1.74 16.48 -10.52
CA GLY A 50 0.78 17.15 -9.64
C GLY A 50 0.23 16.30 -8.49
N PHE A 51 0.47 14.98 -8.46
CA PHE A 51 -0.06 14.08 -7.41
C PHE A 51 0.99 13.61 -6.38
N GLY A 52 2.27 13.93 -6.59
CA GLY A 52 3.36 13.58 -5.67
C GLY A 52 3.80 12.12 -5.79
N PHE A 53 4.04 11.46 -4.66
CA PHE A 53 4.58 10.09 -4.58
C PHE A 53 3.80 9.24 -3.58
N ALA A 54 3.59 7.95 -3.87
CA ALA A 54 3.18 6.98 -2.85
C ALA A 54 4.42 6.55 -2.05
N ASP A 55 4.31 6.42 -0.72
CA ASP A 55 5.47 5.97 0.06
C ASP A 55 5.84 4.54 -0.27
N TYR A 56 4.81 3.69 -0.47
CA TYR A 56 4.96 2.38 -1.08
C TYR A 56 3.82 2.10 -2.04
N LEU A 57 4.15 1.52 -3.20
CA LEU A 57 3.19 0.89 -4.10
C LEU A 57 3.32 -0.64 -3.98
N LEU A 58 2.22 -1.31 -3.68
CA LEU A 58 2.15 -2.75 -3.46
C LEU A 58 1.70 -3.48 -4.73
N TYR A 59 2.49 -4.48 -5.12
CA TYR A 59 2.20 -5.41 -6.20
C TYR A 59 2.02 -6.82 -5.66
N VAL A 60 0.99 -7.50 -6.17
CA VAL A 60 0.76 -8.93 -5.96
C VAL A 60 0.62 -9.59 -7.32
N ASP A 61 1.40 -10.65 -7.55
CA ASP A 61 1.46 -11.39 -8.82
C ASP A 61 1.64 -10.44 -10.04
N GLY A 62 2.55 -9.46 -9.90
CA GLY A 62 2.92 -8.51 -10.94
C GLY A 62 1.90 -7.40 -11.23
N LYS A 63 0.82 -7.29 -10.46
CA LYS A 63 -0.20 -6.24 -10.62
C LYS A 63 -0.34 -5.43 -9.34
N ALA A 64 -0.47 -4.11 -9.48
CA ALA A 64 -0.70 -3.24 -8.33
C ALA A 64 -2.02 -3.56 -7.64
N CYS A 65 -2.00 -3.60 -6.30
CA CYS A 65 -3.15 -3.91 -5.47
C CYS A 65 -3.37 -2.93 -4.32
N GLY A 66 -2.38 -2.11 -3.97
CA GLY A 66 -2.52 -1.21 -2.84
C GLY A 66 -1.37 -0.24 -2.66
N VAL A 67 -1.50 0.60 -1.65
CA VAL A 67 -0.52 1.63 -1.27
C VAL A 67 -0.32 1.63 0.23
N ILE A 68 0.84 2.13 0.67
CA ILE A 68 1.11 2.43 2.07
C ILE A 68 1.51 3.89 2.15
N GLU A 69 0.88 4.64 3.06
CA GLU A 69 1.31 5.96 3.51
C GLU A 69 2.06 5.85 4.83
N ALA A 70 3.34 6.21 4.83
CA ALA A 70 4.12 6.36 6.04
C ALA A 70 3.73 7.68 6.74
N LYS A 71 3.54 7.62 8.06
CA LYS A 71 3.25 8.77 8.90
C LYS A 71 4.28 8.87 10.02
N LYS A 72 4.54 10.09 10.49
CA LYS A 72 5.33 10.29 11.72
C LYS A 72 4.56 9.72 12.92
N GLN A 73 5.28 9.20 13.91
CA GLN A 73 4.68 8.75 15.16
C GLN A 73 3.88 9.88 15.83
N GLY A 74 2.72 9.54 16.39
CA GLY A 74 1.80 10.50 17.01
C GLY A 74 0.97 11.33 16.02
N ALA A 75 1.08 11.10 14.70
CA ALA A 75 0.13 11.65 13.74
C ALA A 75 -1.18 10.87 13.76
N THR A 76 -2.31 11.58 13.70
CA THR A 76 -3.61 10.95 13.50
C THR A 76 -3.66 10.33 12.10
N LEU A 77 -4.01 9.05 12.03
CA LEU A 77 -4.32 8.36 10.77
C LEU A 77 -5.68 8.88 10.29
N THR A 78 -5.72 9.61 9.17
CA THR A 78 -6.88 10.41 8.71
C THR A 78 -7.51 9.87 7.43
N GLY A 79 -8.79 10.18 7.24
CA GLY A 79 -9.71 9.77 6.15
C GLY A 79 -9.11 9.24 4.84
N VAL A 80 -9.45 7.98 4.57
CA VAL A 80 -9.10 7.17 3.39
C VAL A 80 -9.60 7.76 2.07
N GLU A 81 -10.67 8.57 2.12
CA GLU A 81 -11.34 9.13 0.94
C GLU A 81 -10.41 10.05 0.12
N ALA A 82 -9.67 10.94 0.78
CA ALA A 82 -8.75 11.85 0.10
C ALA A 82 -7.57 11.10 -0.56
N GLN A 83 -7.06 10.06 0.10
CA GLN A 83 -6.00 9.21 -0.43
C GLN A 83 -6.51 8.40 -1.61
N SER A 84 -7.72 7.83 -1.51
CA SER A 84 -8.36 7.05 -2.58
C SER A 84 -8.52 7.88 -3.85
N ALA A 85 -9.00 9.12 -3.74
CA ALA A 85 -9.15 10.03 -4.88
C ALA A 85 -7.80 10.39 -5.52
N ARG A 86 -6.79 10.70 -4.68
CA ARG A 86 -5.42 11.00 -5.13
C ARG A 86 -4.83 9.83 -5.93
N TYR A 87 -4.97 8.59 -5.46
CA TYR A 87 -4.42 7.42 -6.16
C TYR A 87 -5.20 7.02 -7.40
N ALA A 88 -6.53 7.16 -7.37
CA ALA A 88 -7.37 6.91 -8.53
C ALA A 88 -6.98 7.79 -9.74
N GLN A 89 -6.57 9.04 -9.48
CA GLN A 89 -6.16 9.98 -10.52
C GLN A 89 -4.65 9.99 -10.78
N GLY A 90 -3.83 9.76 -9.74
CA GLY A 90 -2.38 9.89 -9.81
C GLY A 90 -1.65 8.67 -10.34
N LEU A 91 -2.26 7.48 -10.39
CA LEU A 91 -1.59 6.29 -10.93
C LEU A 91 -1.66 6.24 -12.46
N PRO A 92 -0.53 5.98 -13.16
CA PRO A 92 -0.54 5.83 -14.61
C PRO A 92 -1.60 4.81 -15.07
N PRO A 93 -2.47 5.12 -16.04
CA PRO A 93 -3.57 4.24 -16.45
C PRO A 93 -3.08 2.94 -17.11
N THR A 94 -1.88 2.97 -17.69
CA THR A 94 -1.23 1.82 -18.34
C THR A 94 -0.61 0.83 -17.35
N LEU A 95 -0.50 1.20 -16.08
CA LEU A 95 0.07 0.35 -15.03
C LEU A 95 -0.85 -0.85 -14.76
N PRO A 96 -0.36 -2.11 -14.83
CA PRO A 96 -1.16 -3.29 -14.53
C PRO A 96 -1.66 -3.27 -13.08
N ALA A 97 -2.98 -3.31 -12.90
CA ALA A 97 -3.61 -3.28 -11.58
C ALA A 97 -4.66 -4.41 -11.47
N TRP A 98 -4.83 -4.93 -10.25
CA TRP A 98 -5.90 -5.88 -9.97
C TRP A 98 -7.28 -5.21 -10.07
N ARG A 99 -7.40 -4.01 -9.52
CA ARG A 99 -8.62 -3.18 -9.55
C ARG A 99 -8.23 -1.70 -9.57
N ARG A 100 -9.13 -0.87 -10.05
CA ARG A 100 -9.04 0.60 -9.96
C ARG A 100 -10.37 1.11 -9.37
N PRO A 101 -10.36 1.92 -8.30
CA PRO A 101 -9.20 2.30 -7.49
C PRO A 101 -8.49 1.09 -6.84
N LEU A 102 -7.23 1.25 -6.43
CA LEU A 102 -6.49 0.18 -5.75
C LEU A 102 -7.20 -0.15 -4.41
N PRO A 103 -7.49 -1.43 -4.13
CA PRO A 103 -8.38 -1.79 -3.03
C PRO A 103 -7.73 -1.70 -1.65
N PHE A 104 -6.41 -1.86 -1.51
CA PHE A 104 -5.78 -1.88 -0.19
C PHE A 104 -5.05 -0.57 0.09
N ILE A 105 -5.50 0.14 1.12
CA ILE A 105 -4.87 1.38 1.57
C ILE A 105 -4.40 1.17 3.00
N TYR A 106 -3.09 1.26 3.19
CA TYR A 106 -2.47 1.22 4.51
C TYR A 106 -1.98 2.59 4.93
N GLU A 107 -2.10 2.87 6.21
CA GLU A 107 -1.42 3.99 6.84
C GLU A 107 -0.63 3.45 8.03
N SER A 108 0.65 3.79 8.13
CA SER A 108 1.50 3.24 9.18
C SER A 108 2.48 4.25 9.75
N THR A 109 2.66 4.22 11.07
CA THR A 109 3.71 4.96 11.79
C THR A 109 4.95 4.09 12.06
N GLY A 110 4.94 2.84 11.58
CA GLY A 110 5.89 1.79 11.97
C GLY A 110 5.55 1.13 13.31
N LEU A 111 4.77 1.78 14.18
CA LEU A 111 4.27 1.20 15.43
C LEU A 111 2.81 0.76 15.33
N GLU A 112 2.01 1.57 14.64
CA GLU A 112 0.59 1.32 14.41
C GLU A 112 0.35 1.27 12.91
N THR A 113 -0.51 0.34 12.49
CA THR A 113 -0.89 0.19 11.08
C THR A 113 -2.40 0.08 10.98
N HIS A 114 -3.01 0.93 10.15
CA HIS A 114 -4.39 0.79 9.73
C HIS A 114 -4.44 0.23 8.31
N CYS A 115 -5.43 -0.61 8.04
CA CYS A 115 -5.74 -1.09 6.71
C CYS A 115 -7.20 -0.78 6.40
N THR A 116 -7.45 -0.20 5.24
CA THR A 116 -8.77 -0.18 4.62
C THR A 116 -8.78 -1.14 3.45
N ASN A 117 -9.69 -2.11 3.52
CA ASN A 117 -9.93 -3.05 2.45
C ASN A 117 -11.14 -2.60 1.62
N GLY A 118 -10.88 -2.09 0.42
CA GLY A 118 -11.88 -1.65 -0.55
C GLY A 118 -12.62 -2.79 -1.25
N VAL A 119 -12.23 -4.07 -1.06
CA VAL A 119 -13.05 -5.20 -1.50
C VAL A 119 -14.12 -5.59 -0.47
N ASP A 120 -14.07 -5.05 0.75
CA ASP A 120 -15.13 -5.27 1.73
C ASP A 120 -16.42 -4.58 1.29
N PRO A 121 -17.61 -5.16 1.53
CA PRO A 121 -18.90 -4.50 1.23
C PRO A 121 -19.11 -3.17 1.97
N ALA A 122 -18.46 -3.00 3.12
CA ALA A 122 -18.47 -1.77 3.90
C ALA A 122 -17.03 -1.41 4.31
N PRO A 123 -16.23 -0.82 3.39
CA PRO A 123 -14.84 -0.49 3.64
C PRO A 123 -14.71 0.47 4.81
N ARG A 124 -13.83 0.13 5.75
CA ARG A 124 -13.46 1.01 6.87
C ARG A 124 -12.03 0.74 7.30
N ALA A 125 -11.37 1.78 7.79
CA ALA A 125 -10.06 1.64 8.41
C ALA A 125 -10.18 0.75 9.65
N ARG A 126 -9.31 -0.27 9.73
CA ARG A 126 -9.19 -1.16 10.88
C ARG A 126 -7.73 -1.23 11.31
N ASN A 127 -7.49 -1.25 12.62
CA ASN A 127 -6.16 -1.53 13.15
C ASN A 127 -5.80 -2.97 12.82
N VAL A 128 -4.61 -3.15 12.26
CA VAL A 128 -4.03 -4.45 11.99
C VAL A 128 -2.73 -4.57 12.76
N PHE A 129 -2.44 -5.78 13.24
CA PHE A 129 -1.22 -6.03 14.01
C PHE A 129 0.04 -5.76 13.18
N ALA A 130 0.02 -6.13 11.90
CA ALA A 130 1.07 -5.89 10.93
C ALA A 130 0.48 -5.89 9.51
N PHE A 131 1.31 -5.63 8.49
CA PHE A 131 0.91 -5.76 7.09
C PHE A 131 0.45 -7.19 6.78
N HIS A 132 -0.61 -7.32 5.99
CA HIS A 132 -1.04 -8.63 5.50
C HIS A 132 0.03 -9.23 4.59
N ARG A 133 0.11 -10.57 4.60
CA ARG A 133 0.99 -11.30 3.69
C ARG A 133 0.51 -11.13 2.23
N PRO A 134 1.41 -11.19 1.24
CA PRO A 134 1.02 -11.16 -0.17
C PRO A 134 -0.01 -12.23 -0.55
N GLU A 135 0.12 -13.43 0.04
CA GLU A 135 -0.84 -14.53 -0.18
C GLU A 135 -2.26 -14.17 0.27
N THR A 136 -2.40 -13.56 1.43
CA THR A 136 -3.71 -13.13 1.96
C THR A 136 -4.38 -12.10 1.05
N LEU A 137 -3.60 -11.13 0.54
CA LEU A 137 -4.14 -10.15 -0.40
C LEU A 137 -4.53 -10.79 -1.73
N ALA A 138 -3.72 -11.72 -2.26
CA ALA A 138 -4.06 -12.48 -3.47
C ALA A 138 -5.38 -13.25 -3.33
N GLU A 139 -5.59 -13.92 -2.20
CA GLU A 139 -6.82 -14.65 -1.90
C GLU A 139 -8.05 -13.73 -1.90
N TRP A 140 -7.97 -12.59 -1.19
CA TRP A 140 -9.07 -11.61 -1.17
C TRP A 140 -9.37 -11.01 -2.54
N LEU A 141 -8.34 -10.70 -3.33
CA LEU A 141 -8.51 -10.19 -4.70
C LEU A 141 -9.16 -11.21 -5.63
N THR A 142 -8.82 -12.49 -5.46
CA THR A 142 -9.38 -13.59 -6.24
C THR A 142 -10.84 -13.81 -5.88
N GLN A 143 -11.16 -13.87 -4.58
CA GLN A 143 -12.53 -14.03 -4.08
C GLN A 143 -13.43 -12.88 -4.54
N ALA A 144 -12.97 -11.63 -4.39
CA ALA A 144 -13.72 -10.47 -4.83
C ALA A 144 -13.97 -10.44 -6.34
N SER A 145 -13.13 -11.12 -7.13
CA SER A 145 -13.29 -11.23 -8.59
C SER A 145 -14.20 -12.37 -9.01
N ALA A 146 -14.43 -13.34 -8.13
CA ALA A 146 -15.42 -14.40 -8.29
C ALA A 146 -16.83 -13.94 -7.86
N ASP A 147 -16.93 -13.02 -6.91
CA ASP A 147 -18.19 -12.42 -6.47
C ASP A 147 -18.58 -11.23 -7.37
N PRO A 148 -19.72 -11.29 -8.09
CA PRO A 148 -20.22 -10.12 -8.80
C PRO A 148 -20.55 -9.00 -7.81
N PRO A 149 -20.33 -7.72 -8.17
CA PRO A 149 -20.72 -6.62 -7.29
C PRO A 149 -22.20 -6.74 -6.94
N ALA A 150 -22.52 -6.59 -5.65
CA ALA A 150 -23.91 -6.49 -5.22
C ALA A 150 -24.57 -5.35 -6.01
N ALA A 151 -25.69 -5.66 -6.67
CA ALA A 151 -26.45 -4.69 -7.44
C ALA A 151 -26.88 -3.52 -6.52
N PRO A 152 -26.90 -2.27 -7.03
CA PRO A 152 -27.26 -1.08 -6.27
C PRO A 152 -28.70 -1.11 -5.75
#